data_AF-A0AAV7IG98-F1
#
_entry.id   AF-A0AAV7IG98-F1
#
_cell.length_a   1.000
_cell.length_b   1.000
_cell.length_c   1.000
_cell.angle_alpha   90.00
_cell.angle_beta   90.00
_cell.angle_gamma   90.00
#
_symmetry.space_group_name_H-M   'P 1'
#
loop_
_entity.id
_entity.type
_entity.pdbx_description
1 polymer ?
#
loop_
_entity_poly.entity_id
_entity_poly.type
_entity_poly.pdbx_seq_one_letter_code
_entity_poly.pdbx_strand_id
1 'polypeptide(L)'
;MDYNKLLFYTEKYNKDNKNVKIFENFVPVIKEKPITGKFYSKYDSSEVDSSKVKEEYIKFIERRTEMLPKDIYSYKPPTVNMEYGWFSEPLVPRSEDPTLYFPLKQSDVVKIEMRIREIDKNWDKCRRNTFKKI
;
A
#
# COMPACT_ATOMS: atom_id res chain seq x y z
N MET A 1 44.27 -25.87 14.59
CA MET A 1 43.12 -24.99 14.91
C MET A 1 42.40 -25.58 16.10
N ASP A 2 42.10 -24.77 17.11
CA ASP A 2 41.35 -25.20 18.30
C ASP A 2 39.92 -25.63 17.91
N TYR A 3 39.47 -26.77 18.40
CA TYR A 3 38.18 -27.38 18.04
C TYR A 3 37.01 -26.43 18.32
N ASN A 4 37.05 -25.75 19.45
CA ASN A 4 36.00 -24.80 19.86
C ASN A 4 35.94 -23.58 18.93
N LYS A 5 37.09 -23.11 18.45
CA LYS A 5 37.14 -22.02 17.47
C LYS A 5 36.54 -22.46 16.15
N LEU A 6 36.84 -23.67 15.69
CA LEU A 6 36.30 -24.19 14.44
C LEU A 6 34.77 -24.27 14.49
N LEU A 7 34.22 -24.77 15.60
CA LEU A 7 32.77 -24.92 15.79
C LEU A 7 32.07 -23.56 15.78
N PHE A 8 32.63 -22.58 16.48
CA PHE A 8 32.14 -21.20 16.50
C PHE A 8 32.13 -20.55 15.11
N TYR A 9 33.22 -20.66 14.35
CA TYR A 9 33.28 -20.10 13.00
C TYR A 9 32.31 -20.80 12.04
N THR A 10 32.11 -22.10 12.21
CA THR A 10 31.17 -22.88 11.39
C THR A 10 29.73 -22.47 11.67
N GLU A 11 29.34 -22.30 12.95
CA GLU A 11 28.02 -21.79 13.32
C GLU A 11 27.77 -20.38 12.78
N LYS A 12 28.76 -19.49 12.93
CA LYS A 12 28.68 -18.13 12.42
C LYS A 12 28.48 -18.11 10.91
N TYR A 13 29.32 -18.86 10.18
CA TYR A 13 29.24 -18.97 8.73
C TYR A 13 27.89 -19.53 8.26
N ASN A 14 27.38 -20.57 8.94
CA ASN A 14 26.06 -21.14 8.65
C ASN A 14 24.93 -20.15 8.92
N LYS A 15 25.04 -19.32 9.96
CA LYS A 15 24.04 -18.28 10.27
C LYS A 15 24.06 -17.15 9.23
N ASP A 16 25.25 -16.76 8.78
CA ASP A 16 25.41 -15.73 7.76
C ASP A 16 24.86 -16.24 6.41
N ASN A 17 25.22 -17.46 5.99
CA ASN A 17 24.73 -18.07 4.74
C ASN A 17 23.21 -18.30 4.71
N LYS A 18 22.57 -18.59 5.84
CA LYS A 18 21.10 -18.72 5.90
C LYS A 18 20.38 -17.41 5.56
N ASN A 19 20.99 -16.27 5.85
CA ASN A 19 20.35 -14.96 5.74
C ASN A 19 20.79 -14.19 4.48
N VAL A 20 21.93 -14.54 3.89
CA VAL A 20 22.39 -13.95 2.62
C VAL A 20 21.54 -14.49 1.49
N LYS A 21 20.69 -13.64 0.92
CA LYS A 21 19.95 -13.92 -0.31
C LYS A 21 20.47 -13.01 -1.43
N ILE A 22 21.07 -13.61 -2.45
CA ILE A 22 21.48 -12.90 -3.67
C ILE A 22 20.28 -12.90 -4.61
N PHE A 23 19.85 -11.73 -5.05
CA PHE A 23 18.78 -11.59 -6.03
C PHE A 23 19.38 -11.10 -7.34
N GLU A 24 19.33 -11.93 -8.38
CA GLU A 24 19.83 -11.57 -9.72
C GLU A 24 18.87 -10.60 -10.44
N ASN A 25 17.57 -10.73 -10.16
CA ASN A 25 16.53 -9.89 -10.72
C ASN A 25 16.07 -8.84 -9.71
N PHE A 26 16.12 -7.56 -10.12
CA PHE A 26 15.63 -6.47 -9.30
C PHE A 26 14.10 -6.49 -9.26
N VAL A 27 13.54 -6.94 -8.14
CA VAL A 27 12.11 -6.75 -7.84
C VAL A 27 11.97 -5.44 -7.08
N PRO A 28 11.13 -4.50 -7.53
CA PRO A 28 10.87 -3.25 -6.79
C PRO A 28 10.23 -3.58 -5.44
N VAL A 29 11.04 -3.63 -4.38
CA VAL A 29 10.56 -3.81 -3.01
C VAL A 29 10.22 -2.43 -2.43
N ILE A 30 8.99 -1.96 -2.65
CA ILE A 30 8.45 -0.71 -2.09
C ILE A 30 8.27 -0.81 -0.55
N LYS A 31 9.37 -0.83 0.21
CA LYS A 31 9.34 -1.06 1.67
C LYS A 31 8.61 0.06 2.40
N GLU A 32 8.65 1.25 1.84
CA GLU A 32 8.02 2.43 2.40
C GLU A 32 6.55 2.44 2.03
N LYS A 33 5.69 2.69 3.02
CA LYS A 33 4.31 3.06 2.71
C LYS A 33 4.39 4.31 1.84
N PRO A 34 3.64 4.40 0.73
CA PRO A 34 3.56 5.66 0.00
C PRO A 34 3.17 6.71 1.03
N ILE A 35 4.03 7.72 1.22
CA ILE A 35 3.66 8.90 1.99
C ILE A 35 2.38 9.36 1.33
N THR A 36 1.26 9.27 2.05
CA THR A 36 0.01 9.82 1.57
C THR A 36 0.33 11.27 1.32
N GLY A 37 0.38 11.65 0.04
CA GLY A 37 0.58 13.04 -0.34
C GLY A 37 -0.35 13.89 0.51
N LYS A 38 0.13 15.03 1.02
CA LYS A 38 -0.77 15.91 1.75
C LYS A 38 -1.92 16.19 0.79
N PHE A 39 -3.16 15.90 1.19
CA PHE A 39 -4.33 15.96 0.30
C PHE A 39 -4.47 17.29 -0.46
N TYR A 40 -3.82 18.35 0.04
CA TYR A 40 -3.80 19.72 -0.51
C TYR A 40 -2.45 20.16 -1.10
N SER A 41 -1.48 19.26 -1.28
CA SER A 41 -0.20 19.62 -1.89
C SER A 41 -0.42 19.93 -3.37
N LYS A 42 -0.28 21.21 -3.74
CA LYS A 42 -0.25 21.67 -5.13
C LYS A 42 0.80 20.92 -5.98
N TYR A 43 1.82 20.35 -5.32
CA TYR A 43 2.91 19.61 -5.93
C TYR A 43 2.62 18.11 -6.14
N ASP A 44 1.61 17.53 -5.48
CA ASP A 44 1.19 16.13 -5.73
C ASP A 44 0.25 16.01 -6.95
N SER A 45 -0.34 17.13 -7.38
CA SER A 45 -1.29 17.20 -8.50
C SER A 45 -0.66 17.46 -9.87
N SER A 46 0.67 17.47 -10.00
CA SER A 46 1.32 17.76 -11.27
C SER A 46 1.31 16.54 -12.18
N GLU A 47 0.37 16.52 -13.14
CA GLU A 47 0.46 15.92 -14.48
C GLU A 47 1.35 14.67 -14.60
N VAL A 48 1.16 13.67 -13.73
CA VAL A 48 1.74 12.36 -13.98
C VAL A 48 0.89 11.75 -15.08
N ASP A 49 1.41 11.74 -16.31
CA ASP A 49 0.84 10.97 -17.42
C ASP A 49 0.61 9.55 -16.93
N SER A 50 -0.65 9.18 -16.71
CA SER A 50 -1.03 7.82 -16.34
C SER A 50 -0.52 6.80 -17.37
N SER A 51 -0.32 7.24 -18.61
CA SER A 51 0.26 6.47 -19.71
C SER A 51 1.75 6.14 -19.56
N LYS A 52 2.50 6.88 -18.72
CA LYS A 52 3.94 6.61 -18.46
C LYS A 52 4.16 5.62 -17.34
N VAL A 53 3.15 5.38 -16.49
CA VAL A 53 3.26 4.44 -15.37
C VAL A 53 2.98 3.04 -15.89
N LYS A 54 3.95 2.11 -15.74
CA LYS A 54 3.70 0.70 -16.09
C LYS A 54 2.68 0.12 -15.13
N GLU A 55 1.67 -0.55 -15.67
CA GLU A 55 0.58 -1.18 -14.91
C GLU A 55 1.09 -2.21 -13.87
N GLU A 56 2.21 -2.87 -14.16
CA GLU A 56 2.87 -3.80 -13.25
C GLU A 56 3.17 -3.16 -11.89
N TYR A 57 3.67 -1.92 -11.87
CA TYR A 57 4.00 -1.22 -10.62
C TYR A 57 2.76 -0.88 -9.81
N ILE A 58 1.65 -0.55 -10.47
CA ILE A 58 0.36 -0.28 -9.80
C ILE A 58 -0.10 -1.55 -9.09
N LYS A 59 -0.11 -2.68 -9.80
CA LYS A 59 -0.46 -4.00 -9.24
C LYS A 59 0.46 -4.39 -8.10
N PHE A 60 1.76 -4.06 -8.17
CA PHE A 60 2.69 -4.29 -7.07
C PHE A 60 2.35 -3.46 -5.83
N ILE A 61 1.99 -2.18 -6.01
CA ILE A 61 1.57 -1.30 -4.91
C ILE A 61 0.28 -1.80 -4.28
N GLU A 62 -0.75 -2.09 -5.09
CA GLU A 62 -2.04 -2.60 -4.65
C GLU A 62 -1.87 -3.88 -3.81
N ARG A 63 -1.15 -4.87 -4.36
CA ARG A 63 -0.83 -6.11 -3.65
C ARG A 63 -0.10 -5.85 -2.34
N ARG A 64 0.81 -4.88 -2.29
CA ARG A 64 1.55 -4.49 -1.08
C ARG A 64 0.65 -3.83 -0.05
N THR A 65 -0.28 -2.99 -0.47
CA THR A 65 -1.23 -2.31 0.42
C THR A 65 -2.28 -3.25 0.99
N GLU A 66 -2.62 -4.30 0.25
CA GLU A 66 -3.61 -5.30 0.66
C GLU A 66 -3.00 -6.43 1.51
N MET A 67 -1.68 -6.62 1.49
CA MET A 67 -1.00 -7.67 2.27
C MET A 67 -1.25 -7.50 3.78
N LEU A 68 -1.78 -8.55 4.39
CA LEU A 68 -1.98 -8.65 5.83
C LEU A 68 -0.74 -9.30 6.49
N PRO A 69 -0.54 -9.14 7.82
CA PRO A 69 0.48 -9.88 8.57
C PRO A 69 0.50 -11.39 8.28
N LYS A 70 -0.67 -12.00 8.05
CA LYS A 70 -0.81 -13.41 7.66
C LYS A 70 -0.16 -13.76 6.32
N ASP A 71 -0.12 -12.83 5.38
CA ASP A 71 0.48 -13.03 4.06
C ASP A 71 2.02 -12.82 4.09
N ILE A 72 2.50 -12.06 5.07
CA ILE A 72 3.91 -11.68 5.23
C ILE A 72 4.68 -12.73 6.05
N TYR A 73 4.04 -13.23 7.11
CA TYR A 73 4.68 -14.11 8.10
C TYR A 73 4.10 -15.52 8.02
N SER A 74 4.97 -16.53 7.89
CA SER A 74 4.58 -17.94 7.82
C SER A 74 4.26 -18.59 9.18
N TYR A 75 4.49 -17.88 10.28
CA TYR A 75 4.28 -18.36 11.64
C TYR A 75 3.01 -17.75 12.25
N LYS A 76 2.43 -18.43 13.25
CA LYS A 76 1.28 -17.91 14.01
C LYS A 76 1.73 -16.72 14.89
N PRO A 77 0.86 -15.72 15.14
CA PRO A 77 1.21 -14.58 15.98
C PRO A 77 1.71 -15.07 17.36
N PRO A 78 2.91 -14.67 17.80
CA PRO A 78 3.53 -15.23 19.01
C PRO A 78 2.93 -14.68 20.31
N THR A 79 2.11 -13.61 20.25
CA THR A 79 1.40 -13.05 21.40
C THR A 79 0.00 -12.59 21.00
N VAL A 80 -0.94 -12.55 21.95
CA VAL A 80 -2.33 -12.09 21.74
C VAL A 80 -2.36 -10.66 21.21
N ASN A 81 -1.44 -9.80 21.64
CA ASN A 81 -1.35 -8.43 21.14
C ASN A 81 -0.94 -8.34 19.66
N MET A 82 -0.27 -9.37 19.12
CA MET A 82 0.09 -9.45 17.70
C MET A 82 -1.02 -10.08 16.85
N GLU A 83 -2.07 -10.61 17.49
CA GLU A 83 -3.25 -11.14 16.80
C GLU A 83 -4.11 -10.02 16.22
N TYR A 84 -4.06 -8.81 16.80
CA TYR A 84 -4.66 -7.59 16.27
C TYR A 84 -4.03 -7.21 14.92
N GLY A 85 -4.60 -7.75 13.85
CA GLY A 85 -4.13 -7.58 12.46
C GLY A 85 -3.95 -8.91 11.72
N TRP A 86 -3.97 -10.03 12.42
CA TRP A 86 -3.91 -11.37 11.85
C TRP A 86 -5.29 -11.97 11.53
N PHE A 87 -6.36 -11.33 12.00
CA PHE A 87 -7.75 -11.77 11.83
C PHE A 87 -8.13 -11.83 10.34
N SER A 88 -8.07 -13.03 9.76
CA SER A 88 -8.66 -13.31 8.45
C SER A 88 -10.19 -13.37 8.49
N GLU A 89 -10.76 -13.57 9.69
CA GLU A 89 -12.18 -13.63 9.92
C GLU A 89 -12.57 -12.50 10.89
N PRO A 90 -13.63 -11.72 10.57
CA PRO A 90 -14.06 -10.66 11.45
C PRO A 90 -14.64 -11.25 12.74
N LEU A 91 -14.30 -10.65 13.89
CA LEU A 91 -14.81 -11.07 15.21
C LEU A 91 -16.36 -11.11 15.26
N VAL A 92 -16.99 -10.22 14.51
CA VAL A 92 -18.43 -10.25 14.24
C VAL A 92 -18.62 -10.74 12.80
N PRO A 93 -19.28 -11.88 12.57
CA PRO A 93 -19.55 -12.36 11.23
C PRO A 93 -20.35 -11.30 10.48
N ARG A 94 -19.89 -10.97 9.27
CA ARG A 94 -20.57 -10.00 8.42
C ARG A 94 -21.75 -10.70 7.77
N SER A 95 -22.94 -10.11 7.87
CA SER A 95 -24.12 -10.63 7.18
C SER A 95 -23.89 -10.62 5.66
N GLU A 96 -24.16 -11.74 5.00
CA GLU A 96 -24.20 -11.84 3.54
C GLU A 96 -25.52 -11.32 2.97
N ASP A 97 -26.54 -11.13 3.83
CA ASP A 97 -27.84 -10.62 3.42
C ASP A 97 -27.72 -9.18 2.91
N PRO A 98 -28.07 -8.91 1.62
CA PRO A 98 -28.02 -7.57 1.03
C PRO A 98 -28.89 -6.55 1.77
N THR A 99 -29.93 -7.01 2.49
CA THR A 99 -30.84 -6.14 3.26
C THR A 99 -30.25 -5.67 4.58
N LEU A 100 -29.19 -6.31 5.05
CA LEU A 100 -28.48 -5.98 6.29
C LEU A 100 -27.04 -5.51 6.02
N TYR A 101 -26.59 -5.55 4.76
CA TYR A 101 -25.24 -5.20 4.36
C TYR A 101 -25.17 -3.84 3.67
N PHE A 102 -24.84 -2.80 4.44
CA PHE A 102 -24.72 -1.42 3.95
C PHE A 102 -23.29 -0.88 4.11
N PRO A 103 -22.31 -1.34 3.30
CA PRO A 103 -20.98 -0.78 3.35
C PRO A 103 -20.99 0.69 2.90
N LEU A 104 -20.48 1.58 3.75
CA LEU A 104 -20.19 2.96 3.38
C LEU A 104 -19.09 2.97 2.31
N LYS A 105 -19.47 3.18 1.04
CA LYS A 105 -18.52 3.21 -0.08
C LYS A 105 -17.52 4.36 0.02
N GLN A 106 -17.93 5.49 0.61
CA GLN A 106 -17.12 6.70 0.77
C GLN A 106 -17.57 7.48 2.00
N SER A 107 -16.62 8.13 2.66
CA SER A 107 -16.93 9.07 3.74
C SER A 107 -17.53 10.36 3.17
N ASP A 108 -18.34 11.06 3.99
CA ASP A 108 -19.00 12.28 3.54
C ASP A 108 -18.00 13.40 3.20
N VAL A 109 -16.86 13.43 3.90
CA VAL A 109 -15.74 14.33 3.59
C VAL A 109 -15.24 14.11 2.16
N VAL A 110 -15.05 12.85 1.74
CA VAL A 110 -14.60 12.52 0.38
C VAL A 110 -15.65 12.90 -0.66
N LYS A 111 -16.94 12.68 -0.37
CA LYS A 111 -18.03 13.07 -1.28
C LYS A 111 -18.07 14.59 -1.51
N ILE A 112 -17.94 15.37 -0.43
CA ILE A 112 -17.93 16.83 -0.49
C ILE A 112 -16.72 17.32 -1.30
N GLU A 113 -15.53 16.78 -1.03
CA GLU A 113 -14.31 17.13 -1.73
C GLU A 113 -14.37 16.81 -3.23
N MET A 114 -14.89 15.63 -3.61
CA MET A 114 -15.08 15.30 -5.03
C MET A 114 -16.00 16.30 -5.73
N ARG A 115 -17.08 16.71 -5.07
CA ARG A 115 -18.00 17.73 -5.60
C ARG A 115 -17.31 19.09 -5.77
N ILE A 116 -16.50 19.52 -4.80
CA ILE A 116 -15.71 20.76 -4.90
C ILE A 116 -14.78 20.70 -6.11
N ARG A 117 -14.06 19.58 -6.30
CA ARG A 117 -13.15 19.39 -7.44
C ARG A 117 -13.86 19.39 -8.80
N GLU A 118 -15.06 18.82 -8.88
CA GLU A 118 -15.87 18.86 -10.11
C GLU A 118 -16.29 20.29 -10.45
N ILE A 119 -16.68 21.08 -9.44
CA ILE A 119 -17.02 22.49 -9.60
C ILE A 119 -15.80 23.29 -10.06
N ASP A 120 -14.65 23.11 -9.41
CA ASP A 120 -13.40 23.83 -9.75
C ASP A 120 -12.92 23.50 -11.17
N LYS A 121 -12.97 22.23 -11.58
CA LYS A 121 -12.66 21.83 -12.97
C LYS A 121 -13.57 22.52 -13.99
N ASN A 122 -14.86 22.62 -13.69
CA ASN A 122 -15.83 23.29 -14.55
C ASN A 122 -15.59 24.81 -14.59
N TRP A 123 -15.22 25.41 -13.45
CA TRP A 123 -14.86 26.82 -13.37
C TRP A 123 -13.64 27.17 -14.24
N ASP A 124 -12.58 26.37 -14.16
CA ASP A 124 -11.37 26.54 -14.98
C ASP A 124 -11.64 26.34 -16.48
N LYS A 125 -12.62 25.52 -16.83
CA LYS A 125 -13.05 25.33 -18.23
C LYS A 125 -13.87 26.53 -18.73
N CYS A 126 -14.77 27.07 -17.91
CA CYS A 126 -15.50 28.31 -18.21
C CYS A 126 -14.56 29.49 -18.43
N ARG A 127 -13.56 29.70 -17.55
CA ARG A 127 -12.56 30.76 -17.71
C ARG A 127 -11.78 30.66 -19.01
N ARG A 128 -11.29 29.47 -19.36
CA ARG A 128 -10.52 29.27 -20.60
C ARG A 128 -11.34 29.53 -21.86
N ASN A 129 -12.66 29.29 -21.82
CA ASN A 129 -13.55 29.58 -22.94
C ASN A 129 -13.93 31.07 -23.04
N THR A 130 -13.98 31.80 -21.94
CA THR A 130 -14.23 33.26 -21.96
C THR A 130 -13.03 34.05 -22.48
N PHE A 131 -11.79 33.61 -22.19
CA PHE A 131 -10.57 34.27 -22.68
C PHE A 131 -10.15 33.89 -24.11
N LYS A 132 -10.75 32.85 -24.71
CA LYS A 132 -10.53 32.48 -26.12
C LYS A 132 -11.45 33.19 -27.13
N LYS A 133 -12.40 34.00 -26.63
CA LYS A 133 -13.42 34.70 -27.45
C LYS A 133 -13.11 36.18 -27.71
N ILE A 134 -11.89 36.63 -27.42
CA ILE A 134 -11.35 37.94 -27.78
C ILE A 134 -10.25 37.68 -28.80
#